data_AF-C7BVW6-F1
#
_entry.id   AF-C7BVW6-F1
#
_cell.length_a   1.000
_cell.length_b   1.000
_cell.length_c   1.000
_cell.angle_alpha   90.00
_cell.angle_beta   90.00
_cell.angle_gamma   90.00
#
_symmetry.space_group_name_H-M   'P 1'
#
loop_
_entity.id
_entity.type
_entity.pdbx_description
1 polymer ?
#
loop_
_entity_poly.entity_id
_entity_poly.type
_entity_poly.pdbx_seq_one_letter_code
_entity_poly.pdbx_strand_id
1 'polypeptide(L)'
;YRALFDTPKIAEDTEKARMVLKCAVIYCLLAPHTNEQWDLLNRTALLRELELVPDYKALMDLFINQELISWKNVIIRVYEKTLKKSSNGTVFDGKEGEKRWKDLHMRVGEHNMRVISKYYTQITFDRLSELLDFPLNDMESFLCNLIVTGAVCDAKIHRPSRVVNLRARKANMEQLDQWANNVKKLTETLNKVSHLILKEQMVHRNLEAMQVN
;
A
#
# COMPACT_ATOMS: atom_id res chain seq x y z
N TYR A 1 -20.55 6.18 6.86
CA TYR A 1 -20.58 4.84 7.50
C TYR A 1 -19.95 4.82 8.89
N ARG A 2 -18.80 5.46 9.13
CA ARG A 2 -18.22 5.55 10.50
C ARG A 2 -19.18 6.18 11.52
N ALA A 3 -19.77 7.33 11.20
CA ALA A 3 -20.79 7.96 12.05
C ALA A 3 -22.07 7.11 12.28
N LEU A 4 -22.37 6.17 11.36
CA LEU A 4 -23.48 5.21 11.54
C LEU A 4 -23.09 4.08 12.50
N PHE A 5 -21.80 3.72 12.52
CA PHE A 5 -21.28 2.75 13.47
C PHE A 5 -21.28 3.32 14.90
N ASP A 6 -20.91 4.60 15.06
CA ASP A 6 -20.89 5.28 16.35
C ASP A 6 -22.30 5.55 16.94
N THR A 7 -23.36 5.18 16.21
CA THR A 7 -24.75 5.38 16.67
C THR A 7 -25.15 4.27 17.67
N PRO A 8 -25.62 4.60 18.89
CA PRO A 8 -25.84 3.62 19.95
C PRO A 8 -26.83 2.51 19.59
N LYS A 9 -27.89 2.82 18.81
CA LYS A 9 -28.87 1.83 18.31
C LYS A 9 -28.28 0.77 17.37
N ILE A 10 -27.15 1.08 16.73
CA ILE A 10 -26.46 0.17 15.80
C ILE A 10 -25.35 -0.58 16.54
N ALA A 11 -24.71 0.05 17.53
CA ALA A 11 -23.74 -0.61 18.40
C ALA A 11 -24.37 -1.71 19.28
N GLU A 12 -25.63 -1.54 19.69
CA GLU A 12 -26.38 -2.55 20.46
C GLU A 12 -26.77 -3.78 19.62
N ASP A 13 -26.94 -3.63 18.31
CA ASP A 13 -27.33 -4.71 17.40
C ASP A 13 -26.10 -5.29 16.67
N THR A 14 -25.62 -6.44 17.17
CA THR A 14 -24.40 -7.08 16.67
C THR A 14 -24.44 -7.45 15.18
N GLU A 15 -25.61 -7.74 14.60
CA GLU A 15 -25.72 -8.06 13.18
C GLU A 15 -25.64 -6.81 12.31
N LYS A 16 -26.33 -5.73 12.72
CA LYS A 16 -26.27 -4.45 12.01
C LYS A 16 -24.89 -3.80 12.12
N ALA A 17 -24.26 -3.87 13.30
CA ALA A 17 -22.88 -3.41 13.50
C ALA A 17 -21.91 -4.10 12.53
N ARG A 18 -21.98 -5.43 12.39
CA ARG A 18 -21.15 -6.19 11.43
C ARG A 18 -21.40 -5.78 9.99
N MET A 19 -22.65 -5.54 9.60
CA MET A 19 -22.98 -5.08 8.24
C MET A 19 -22.42 -3.68 7.96
N VAL A 20 -22.58 -2.74 8.90
CA VAL A 20 -22.04 -1.39 8.77
C VAL A 20 -20.52 -1.41 8.68
N LEU A 21 -19.86 -2.26 9.47
CA LEU A 21 -18.40 -2.45 9.44
C LEU A 21 -17.92 -2.98 8.08
N LYS A 22 -18.57 -4.02 7.55
CA LYS A 22 -18.28 -4.57 6.20
C LYS A 22 -18.41 -3.51 5.12
N CYS A 23 -19.51 -2.74 5.15
CA CYS A 23 -19.72 -1.64 4.21
C CYS A 23 -18.66 -0.55 4.36
N ALA A 24 -18.29 -0.18 5.59
CA ALA A 24 -17.26 0.83 5.85
C ALA A 24 -15.91 0.42 5.25
N VAL A 25 -15.49 -0.84 5.42
CA VAL A 25 -14.26 -1.38 4.82
C VAL A 25 -14.33 -1.32 3.29
N ILE A 26 -15.40 -1.83 2.68
CA ILE A 26 -15.53 -1.83 1.22
C ILE A 26 -15.49 -0.41 0.65
N TYR A 27 -16.24 0.53 1.22
CA TYR A 27 -16.25 1.91 0.73
C TYR A 27 -14.91 2.62 0.95
N CYS A 28 -14.18 2.28 2.01
CA CYS A 28 -12.82 2.78 2.22
C CYS A 28 -11.84 2.25 1.15
N LEU A 29 -12.01 1.01 0.71
CA LEU A 29 -11.20 0.41 -0.37
C LEU A 29 -11.59 0.92 -1.77
N LEU A 30 -12.86 1.26 -1.99
CA LEU A 30 -13.36 1.83 -3.25
C LEU A 30 -12.97 3.31 -3.42
N ALA A 31 -12.73 4.02 -2.32
CA ALA A 31 -12.33 5.42 -2.36
C ALA A 31 -10.96 5.60 -3.05
N PRO A 32 -10.75 6.71 -3.77
CA PRO A 32 -9.44 7.03 -4.31
C PRO A 32 -8.45 7.20 -3.17
N HIS A 33 -7.22 6.75 -3.41
CA HIS A 33 -6.19 6.83 -2.40
C HIS A 33 -5.69 8.26 -2.25
N THR A 34 -6.07 8.84 -1.13
CA THR A 34 -5.66 10.14 -0.60
C THR A 34 -5.06 9.93 0.79
N ASN A 35 -4.44 10.96 1.34
CA ASN A 35 -3.92 10.90 2.72
C ASN A 35 -5.04 10.59 3.74
N GLU A 36 -6.24 11.11 3.51
CA GLU A 36 -7.42 10.83 4.33
C GLU A 36 -7.88 9.37 4.23
N GLN A 37 -7.89 8.83 3.02
CA GLN A 37 -8.23 7.43 2.79
C GLN A 37 -7.21 6.51 3.48
N TRP A 38 -5.92 6.81 3.37
CA TRP A 38 -4.85 6.04 4.01
C TRP A 38 -4.92 6.10 5.55
N ASP A 39 -5.16 7.28 6.12
CA ASP A 39 -5.35 7.43 7.57
C ASP A 39 -6.60 6.66 8.05
N LEU A 40 -7.71 6.79 7.32
CA LEU A 40 -8.95 6.08 7.65
C LEU A 40 -8.77 4.56 7.58
N LEU A 41 -8.05 4.05 6.56
CA LEU A 41 -7.77 2.63 6.38
C LEU A 41 -6.98 2.08 7.57
N ASN A 42 -5.87 2.73 7.93
CA ASN A 42 -5.03 2.31 9.05
C ASN A 42 -5.75 2.42 10.41
N ARG A 43 -6.53 3.49 10.63
CA ARG A 43 -7.33 3.63 11.85
C ARG A 43 -8.40 2.55 11.96
N THR A 44 -9.01 2.17 10.84
CA THR A 44 -10.02 1.11 10.81
C THR A 44 -9.38 -0.26 11.06
N ALA A 45 -8.13 -0.47 10.62
CA ALA A 45 -7.36 -1.71 10.87
C ALA A 45 -7.09 -1.99 12.34
N LEU A 46 -6.93 -0.93 13.12
CA LEU A 46 -6.66 -1.00 14.56
C LEU A 46 -7.91 -1.27 15.41
N LEU A 47 -9.11 -1.23 14.83
CA LEU A 47 -10.34 -1.48 15.58
C LEU A 47 -10.45 -2.97 15.96
N ARG A 48 -10.61 -3.25 17.25
CA ARG A 48 -10.80 -4.62 17.77
C ARG A 48 -12.05 -5.30 17.20
N GLU A 49 -13.08 -4.52 16.90
CA GLU A 49 -14.35 -5.01 16.34
C GLU A 49 -14.19 -5.60 14.92
N LEU A 50 -13.08 -5.29 14.24
CA LEU A 50 -12.73 -5.89 12.96
C LEU A 50 -12.34 -7.38 13.08
N GLU A 51 -11.98 -7.84 14.29
CA GLU A 51 -11.77 -9.26 14.58
C GLU A 51 -13.06 -10.07 14.44
N LEU A 52 -14.23 -9.44 14.56
CA LEU A 52 -15.52 -10.08 14.34
C LEU A 52 -15.77 -10.45 12.87
N VAL A 53 -14.98 -9.88 11.94
CA VAL A 53 -15.10 -10.09 10.51
C VAL A 53 -13.70 -10.35 9.90
N PRO A 54 -13.12 -11.53 10.14
CA PRO A 54 -11.73 -11.83 9.79
C PRO A 54 -11.44 -11.74 8.29
N ASP A 55 -12.39 -12.11 7.42
CA ASP A 55 -12.20 -12.04 5.96
C ASP A 55 -11.98 -10.59 5.48
N TYR A 56 -12.71 -9.64 6.06
CA TYR A 56 -12.61 -8.23 5.67
C TYR A 56 -11.37 -7.56 6.27
N LYS A 57 -10.95 -8.00 7.46
CA LYS A 57 -9.66 -7.63 8.04
C LYS A 57 -8.51 -8.07 7.13
N ALA A 58 -8.48 -9.35 6.76
CA ALA A 58 -7.46 -9.89 5.86
C ALA A 58 -7.45 -9.17 4.50
N LEU A 59 -8.62 -8.86 3.95
CA LEU A 59 -8.72 -8.05 2.72
C LEU A 59 -8.10 -6.67 2.90
N MET A 60 -8.36 -6.01 4.03
CA MET A 60 -7.83 -4.67 4.29
C MET A 60 -6.31 -4.70 4.52
N ASP A 61 -5.82 -5.72 5.22
CA ASP A 61 -4.39 -5.93 5.46
C ASP A 61 -3.62 -6.10 4.14
N LEU A 62 -4.22 -6.71 3.10
CA LEU A 62 -3.61 -6.78 1.77
C LEU A 62 -3.33 -5.41 1.14
N PHE A 63 -4.20 -4.42 1.37
CA PHE A 63 -4.00 -3.05 0.85
C PHE A 63 -3.10 -2.20 1.75
N ILE A 64 -3.02 -2.52 3.05
CA ILE A 64 -2.09 -1.87 3.97
C ILE A 64 -0.66 -2.36 3.70
N ASN A 65 -0.50 -3.65 3.43
CA ASN A 65 0.75 -4.24 3.01
C ASN A 65 1.14 -3.68 1.64
N GLN A 66 2.37 -3.19 1.53
CA GLN A 66 2.90 -2.61 0.28
C GLN A 66 3.37 -3.70 -0.69
N GLU A 67 2.54 -4.72 -0.88
CA GLU A 67 2.80 -5.89 -1.72
C GLU A 67 1.84 -5.94 -2.91
N LEU A 68 2.22 -6.69 -3.95
CA LEU A 68 1.41 -6.84 -5.14
C LEU A 68 0.24 -7.79 -4.88
N ILE A 69 -0.96 -7.34 -5.23
CA ILE A 69 -2.19 -8.11 -5.11
C ILE A 69 -2.54 -8.68 -6.49
N SER A 70 -2.47 -10.00 -6.67
CA SER A 70 -2.95 -10.62 -7.91
C SER A 70 -4.48 -10.64 -7.92
N TRP A 71 -5.06 -9.96 -8.91
CA TRP A 71 -6.51 -9.87 -9.07
C TRP A 71 -7.15 -11.25 -9.28
N LYS A 72 -6.56 -12.05 -10.18
CA LYS A 72 -7.10 -13.38 -10.52
C LYS A 72 -6.97 -14.38 -9.38
N ASN A 73 -5.82 -14.40 -8.70
CA ASN A 73 -5.52 -15.45 -7.73
C ASN A 73 -6.01 -15.13 -6.33
N VAL A 74 -6.00 -13.86 -5.92
CA VAL A 74 -6.40 -13.46 -4.56
C VAL A 74 -7.84 -13.00 -4.57
N ILE A 75 -8.16 -11.94 -5.32
CA ILE A 75 -9.49 -11.32 -5.24
C ILE A 75 -10.57 -12.22 -5.83
N ILE A 76 -10.38 -12.72 -7.05
CA ILE A 76 -11.39 -13.56 -7.70
C ILE A 76 -11.54 -14.91 -6.98
N ARG A 77 -10.46 -15.66 -6.76
CA ARG A 77 -10.58 -17.02 -6.19
C ARG A 77 -11.06 -17.04 -4.74
N VAL A 78 -10.59 -16.10 -3.91
CA VAL A 78 -10.84 -16.13 -2.46
C VAL A 78 -12.05 -15.26 -2.09
N TYR A 79 -12.10 -14.03 -2.62
CA TYR A 79 -13.05 -13.02 -2.13
C TYR A 79 -14.28 -12.83 -3.03
N GLU A 80 -14.30 -13.28 -4.29
CA GLU A 80 -15.46 -13.08 -5.18
C GLU A 80 -16.74 -13.66 -4.59
N LYS A 81 -16.67 -14.89 -4.07
CA LYS A 81 -17.85 -15.53 -3.45
C LYS A 81 -18.29 -14.76 -2.21
N THR A 82 -17.35 -14.31 -1.37
CA THR A 82 -17.69 -13.57 -0.14
C THR A 82 -18.26 -12.18 -0.44
N LEU A 83 -17.74 -11.50 -1.46
CA LEU A 83 -18.11 -10.13 -1.84
C LEU A 83 -19.39 -10.08 -2.69
N LYS A 84 -19.59 -11.02 -3.63
CA LYS A 84 -20.77 -11.06 -4.51
C LYS A 84 -21.94 -11.86 -3.94
N LYS A 85 -21.68 -12.87 -3.11
CA LYS A 85 -22.71 -13.81 -2.62
C LYS A 85 -23.22 -13.49 -1.21
N SER A 86 -22.81 -12.36 -0.64
CA SER A 86 -23.34 -11.91 0.66
C SER A 86 -24.81 -11.48 0.48
N SER A 87 -25.69 -12.44 0.73
CA SER A 87 -27.14 -12.54 0.49
C SER A 87 -28.05 -11.40 1.01
N ASN A 88 -27.50 -10.33 1.58
CA ASN A 88 -28.28 -9.32 2.30
C ASN A 88 -27.96 -7.90 1.80
N GLY A 89 -28.33 -7.57 0.57
CA GLY A 89 -28.33 -6.19 0.05
C GLY A 89 -26.96 -5.48 0.16
N THR A 90 -25.90 -6.17 -0.23
CA THR A 90 -24.53 -5.67 -0.05
C THR A 90 -24.09 -4.71 -1.15
N VAL A 91 -22.98 -4.00 -0.90
CA VAL A 91 -22.40 -2.96 -1.74
C VAL A 91 -22.19 -3.39 -3.20
N PHE A 92 -22.06 -4.68 -3.52
CA PHE A 92 -21.84 -5.16 -4.89
C PHE A 92 -23.09 -5.74 -5.57
N ASP A 93 -24.27 -5.60 -4.97
CA ASP A 93 -25.52 -6.10 -5.56
C ASP A 93 -26.20 -5.04 -6.46
N GLY A 94 -26.91 -5.50 -7.50
CA GLY A 94 -27.66 -4.67 -8.46
C GLY A 94 -26.82 -4.01 -9.58
N LYS A 95 -27.47 -3.11 -10.35
CA LYS A 95 -26.86 -2.42 -11.53
C LYS A 95 -25.62 -1.59 -11.18
N GLU A 96 -25.59 -1.04 -9.96
CA GLU A 96 -24.46 -0.26 -9.43
C GLU A 96 -23.33 -1.16 -8.90
N GLY A 97 -23.62 -2.43 -8.62
CA GLY A 97 -22.66 -3.42 -8.14
C GLY A 97 -21.58 -3.76 -9.16
N GLU A 98 -21.96 -3.88 -10.44
CA GLU A 98 -21.01 -4.12 -11.54
C GLU A 98 -20.05 -2.94 -11.72
N LYS A 99 -20.54 -1.69 -11.55
CA LYS A 99 -19.67 -0.51 -11.57
C LYS A 99 -18.68 -0.55 -10.41
N ARG A 100 -19.15 -0.80 -9.19
CA ARG A 100 -18.30 -0.90 -7.99
C ARG A 100 -17.28 -2.03 -8.10
N TRP A 101 -17.64 -3.13 -8.76
CA TRP A 101 -16.71 -4.24 -9.01
C TRP A 101 -15.58 -3.83 -9.96
N LYS A 102 -15.90 -3.08 -11.03
CA LYS A 102 -14.90 -2.49 -11.92
C LYS A 102 -14.03 -1.45 -11.21
N ASP A 103 -14.62 -0.62 -10.36
CA ASP A 103 -13.88 0.34 -9.54
C ASP A 103 -12.91 -0.39 -8.60
N LEU A 104 -13.33 -1.48 -7.94
CA LEU A 104 -12.44 -2.29 -7.10
C LEU A 104 -11.25 -2.84 -7.90
N HIS A 105 -11.48 -3.34 -9.12
CA HIS A 105 -10.40 -3.79 -9.99
C HIS A 105 -9.43 -2.65 -10.33
N MET A 106 -9.96 -1.46 -10.62
CA MET A 106 -9.16 -0.26 -10.86
C MET A 106 -8.32 0.12 -9.64
N ARG A 107 -8.90 0.06 -8.42
CA ARG A 107 -8.20 0.36 -7.16
C ARG A 107 -7.08 -0.64 -6.85
N VAL A 108 -7.28 -1.92 -7.15
CA VAL A 108 -6.21 -2.93 -7.04
C VAL A 108 -5.07 -2.62 -8.02
N GLY A 109 -5.39 -2.25 -9.26
CA GLY A 109 -4.40 -1.82 -10.24
C GLY A 109 -3.63 -0.58 -9.79
N GLU A 110 -4.32 0.42 -9.23
CA GLU A 110 -3.72 1.63 -8.65
C GLU A 110 -2.74 1.29 -7.51
N HIS A 111 -3.17 0.45 -6.57
CA HIS A 111 -2.33 -0.01 -5.46
C HIS A 111 -1.06 -0.69 -5.96
N ASN A 112 -1.21 -1.68 -6.85
CA ASN A 112 -0.08 -2.39 -7.42
C ASN A 112 0.85 -1.44 -8.17
N MET A 113 0.32 -0.48 -8.92
CA MET A 113 1.14 0.50 -9.62
C MET A 113 1.96 1.39 -8.66
N ARG A 114 1.39 1.78 -7.51
CA ARG A 114 2.14 2.51 -6.45
C ARG A 114 3.21 1.66 -5.80
N VAL A 115 2.95 0.38 -5.61
CA VAL A 115 3.97 -0.56 -5.11
C VAL A 115 5.10 -0.66 -6.15
N ILE A 116 4.76 -0.88 -7.43
CA ILE A 116 5.75 -0.98 -8.52
C ILE A 116 6.59 0.30 -8.64
N SER A 117 6.00 1.49 -8.51
CA SER A 117 6.74 2.76 -8.61
C SER A 117 7.76 2.97 -7.49
N LYS A 118 7.54 2.38 -6.31
CA LYS A 118 8.52 2.41 -5.21
C LYS A 118 9.74 1.54 -5.48
N TYR A 119 9.51 0.33 -6.01
CA TYR A 119 10.56 -0.68 -6.13
C TYR A 119 11.26 -0.68 -7.50
N TYR A 120 10.58 -0.33 -8.57
CA TYR A 120 11.13 -0.36 -9.93
C TYR A 120 11.52 1.03 -10.43
N THR A 121 12.65 1.11 -11.14
CA THR A 121 13.06 2.32 -11.86
C THR A 121 12.46 2.39 -13.25
N GLN A 122 12.39 1.23 -13.90
CA GLN A 122 11.98 1.04 -15.27
C GLN A 122 11.34 -0.34 -15.41
N ILE A 123 10.26 -0.45 -16.19
CA ILE A 123 9.57 -1.71 -16.43
C ILE A 123 8.99 -1.74 -17.86
N THR A 124 9.03 -2.92 -18.50
CA THR A 124 8.41 -3.16 -19.82
C THR A 124 6.90 -3.34 -19.69
N PHE A 125 6.13 -3.01 -20.73
CA PHE A 125 4.67 -3.21 -20.74
C PHE A 125 4.28 -4.68 -20.56
N ASP A 126 5.00 -5.63 -21.17
CA ASP A 126 4.68 -7.06 -21.06
C ASP A 126 4.74 -7.53 -19.61
N ARG A 127 5.83 -7.19 -18.92
CA ARG A 127 5.96 -7.50 -17.49
C ARG A 127 4.94 -6.75 -16.63
N LEU A 128 4.64 -5.49 -16.95
CA LEU A 128 3.64 -4.71 -16.22
C LEU A 128 2.22 -5.29 -16.36
N SER A 129 1.89 -5.81 -17.55
CA SER A 129 0.62 -6.51 -17.85
C SER A 129 0.46 -7.76 -17.00
N GLU A 130 1.52 -8.56 -16.88
CA GLU A 130 1.52 -9.75 -16.03
C GLU A 130 1.29 -9.40 -14.56
N LEU A 131 1.95 -8.37 -14.04
CA LEU A 131 1.87 -7.98 -12.63
C LEU A 131 0.53 -7.33 -12.26
N LEU A 132 -0.06 -6.56 -13.16
CA LEU A 132 -1.33 -5.88 -12.92
C LEU A 132 -2.56 -6.73 -13.29
N ASP A 133 -2.38 -7.87 -13.97
CA ASP A 133 -3.47 -8.68 -14.52
C ASP A 133 -4.35 -7.94 -15.57
N PHE A 134 -3.84 -6.87 -16.19
CA PHE A 134 -4.52 -6.10 -17.25
C PHE A 134 -4.05 -6.47 -18.66
N PRO A 135 -4.92 -6.45 -19.68
CA PRO A 135 -4.52 -6.68 -21.06
C PRO A 135 -3.64 -5.55 -21.59
N LEU A 136 -2.69 -5.89 -22.47
CA LEU A 136 -1.74 -4.94 -23.05
C LEU A 136 -2.39 -3.75 -23.77
N ASN A 137 -3.54 -3.98 -24.43
CA ASN A 137 -4.26 -2.95 -25.19
C ASN A 137 -4.83 -1.85 -24.28
N ASP A 138 -5.29 -2.21 -23.08
CA ASP A 138 -5.91 -1.26 -22.15
C ASP A 138 -4.90 -0.66 -21.17
N MET A 139 -3.72 -1.27 -21.05
CA MET A 139 -2.66 -0.88 -20.12
C MET A 139 -2.18 0.55 -20.35
N GLU A 140 -2.07 0.97 -21.60
CA GLU A 140 -1.64 2.33 -21.93
C GLU A 140 -2.64 3.37 -21.44
N SER A 141 -3.92 3.18 -21.75
CA SER A 141 -5.01 4.05 -21.30
C SER A 141 -5.10 4.08 -19.78
N PHE A 142 -4.98 2.93 -19.13
CA PHE A 142 -4.95 2.82 -17.68
C PHE A 142 -3.79 3.62 -17.08
N LEU A 143 -2.57 3.42 -17.58
CA LEU A 143 -1.39 4.13 -17.09
C LEU A 143 -1.47 5.64 -17.33
N CYS A 144 -1.97 6.07 -18.49
CA CYS A 144 -2.21 7.49 -18.77
C CYS A 144 -3.18 8.11 -17.74
N ASN A 145 -4.29 7.42 -17.43
CA ASN A 145 -5.22 7.89 -16.41
C ASN A 145 -4.57 7.99 -15.02
N LEU A 146 -3.69 7.06 -14.65
CA LEU A 146 -2.96 7.10 -13.38
C LEU A 146 -1.97 8.25 -13.29
N ILE A 147 -1.32 8.59 -14.40
CA ILE A 147 -0.39 9.72 -14.48
C ILE A 147 -1.17 11.04 -14.35
N VAL A 148 -2.30 11.16 -15.06
CA VAL A 148 -3.16 12.37 -15.04
C VAL A 148 -3.80 12.58 -13.68
N THR A 149 -4.26 11.52 -13.01
CA THR A 149 -4.85 11.62 -11.66
C THR A 149 -3.82 11.90 -10.57
N GLY A 150 -2.52 11.83 -10.88
CA GLY A 150 -1.44 12.01 -9.91
C GLY A 150 -1.24 10.82 -8.96
N ALA A 151 -1.81 9.65 -9.28
CA ALA A 151 -1.53 8.43 -8.51
C ALA A 151 -0.06 7.99 -8.65
N VAL A 152 0.54 8.25 -9.82
CA VAL A 152 1.96 8.04 -10.12
C VAL A 152 2.49 9.24 -10.90
N CYS A 153 2.98 10.26 -10.20
CA CYS A 153 3.34 11.55 -10.79
C CYS A 153 4.56 11.50 -11.72
N ASP A 154 5.53 10.62 -11.44
CA ASP A 154 6.85 10.66 -12.07
C ASP A 154 7.00 9.70 -13.26
N ALA A 155 5.94 8.94 -13.59
CA ALA A 155 6.00 7.94 -14.63
C ALA A 155 6.01 8.57 -16.03
N LYS A 156 6.92 8.10 -16.88
CA LYS A 156 7.06 8.48 -18.29
C LYS A 156 7.02 7.25 -19.19
N ILE A 157 6.19 7.32 -20.23
CA ILE A 157 5.97 6.21 -21.16
C ILE A 157 6.81 6.42 -22.42
N HIS A 158 7.62 5.44 -22.78
CA HIS A 158 8.30 5.35 -24.07
C HIS A 158 7.55 4.36 -24.98
N ARG A 159 6.59 4.89 -25.77
CA ARG A 159 5.65 4.06 -26.56
C ARG A 159 6.32 3.12 -27.57
N PRO A 160 7.29 3.54 -28.42
CA PRO A 160 7.87 2.65 -29.43
C PRO A 160 8.59 1.43 -28.84
N SER A 161 9.35 1.64 -27.77
CA SER A 161 10.07 0.57 -27.06
C SER A 161 9.21 -0.15 -26.03
N ARG A 162 7.98 0.29 -25.77
CA ARG A 162 7.07 -0.26 -24.75
C ARG A 162 7.72 -0.35 -23.35
N VAL A 163 8.37 0.73 -22.94
CA VAL A 163 9.01 0.82 -21.62
C VAL A 163 8.44 2.00 -20.83
N VAL A 164 8.21 1.79 -19.54
CA VAL A 164 7.77 2.80 -18.58
C VAL A 164 8.94 3.12 -17.65
N ASN A 165 9.35 4.38 -17.62
CA ASN A 165 10.27 4.90 -16.63
C ASN A 165 9.46 5.44 -15.45
N LEU A 166 9.67 4.91 -14.25
CA LEU A 166 8.87 5.23 -13.06
C LEU A 166 9.53 6.27 -12.16
N ARG A 167 10.81 6.56 -12.40
CA ARG A 167 11.55 7.61 -11.69
C ARG A 167 11.65 8.86 -12.54
N ALA A 168 11.46 10.00 -11.88
CA ALA A 168 11.83 11.28 -12.43
C ALA A 168 13.34 11.30 -12.72
N ARG A 169 13.70 11.95 -13.83
CA ARG A 169 15.10 12.23 -14.13
C ARG A 169 15.58 13.26 -13.13
N LYS A 170 16.46 12.84 -12.22
CA LYS A 170 17.10 13.73 -11.24
C LYS A 170 17.98 14.75 -11.94
N ALA A 171 17.98 15.97 -11.44
CA ALA A 171 18.94 16.99 -11.88
C ALA A 171 20.34 16.63 -11.36
N ASN A 172 21.39 17.01 -12.11
CA ASN A 172 22.77 16.73 -11.71
C ASN A 172 23.10 17.30 -10.30
N MET A 173 22.51 18.46 -9.96
CA MET A 173 22.67 19.07 -8.64
C MET A 173 22.08 18.21 -7.52
N GLU A 174 20.86 17.67 -7.71
CA GLU A 174 20.24 16.75 -6.74
C GLU A 174 21.06 15.47 -6.55
N GLN A 175 21.72 14.99 -7.60
CA GLN A 175 22.62 13.83 -7.49
C GLN A 175 23.85 14.16 -6.64
N LEU A 176 24.44 15.34 -6.80
CA LEU A 176 25.55 15.82 -5.99
C LEU A 176 25.13 16.03 -4.53
N ASP A 177 23.95 16.60 -4.29
CA ASP A 177 23.40 16.79 -2.95
C ASP A 177 23.12 15.45 -2.26
N GLN A 178 22.57 14.48 -2.98
CA GLN A 178 22.36 13.12 -2.45
C GLN A 178 23.68 12.45 -2.10
N TRP A 179 24.71 12.60 -2.95
CA TRP A 179 26.05 12.08 -2.68
C TRP A 179 26.68 12.74 -1.45
N ALA A 180 26.65 14.07 -1.34
CA ALA A 180 27.17 14.81 -0.20
C ALA A 180 26.48 14.41 1.11
N ASN A 181 25.16 14.24 1.09
CA ASN A 181 24.39 13.76 2.24
C ASN A 181 24.78 12.33 2.65
N ASN A 182 25.08 11.44 1.69
CA ASN A 182 25.55 10.09 1.99
C ASN A 182 26.95 10.09 2.61
N VAL A 183 27.86 10.94 2.12
CA VAL A 183 29.20 11.12 2.71
C VAL A 183 29.09 11.64 4.14
N LYS A 184 28.23 12.64 4.38
CA LYS A 184 27.97 13.16 5.73
C LYS A 184 27.49 12.05 6.68
N LYS A 185 26.49 11.26 6.26
CA LYS A 185 25.96 10.13 7.04
C LYS A 185 27.05 9.09 7.34
N LEU A 186 27.90 8.78 6.36
CA LEU A 186 29.02 7.84 6.53
C LEU A 186 30.02 8.35 7.59
N THR A 187 30.38 9.63 7.54
CA THR A 187 31.31 10.21 8.52
C THR A 187 30.69 10.25 9.92
N GLU A 188 29.40 10.58 10.03
CA GLU A 188 28.67 10.54 11.30
C GLU A 188 28.60 9.13 11.90
N THR A 189 28.34 8.09 11.08
CA THR A 189 28.33 6.70 11.56
C THR A 189 29.73 6.23 11.94
N LEU A 190 30.77 6.59 11.17
CA LEU A 190 32.17 6.30 11.50
C LEU A 190 32.57 6.90 12.86
N ASN A 191 32.21 8.17 13.10
CA ASN A 191 32.50 8.84 14.37
C ASN A 191 31.78 8.17 15.54
N LYS A 192 30.51 7.78 15.37
CA LYS A 192 29.76 7.03 16.38
C LYS A 192 30.42 5.69 16.70
N VAL A 193 30.83 4.94 15.68
CA VAL A 193 31.50 3.65 15.85
C VAL A 193 32.84 3.83 16.57
N SER A 194 33.64 4.83 16.18
CA SER A 194 34.92 5.14 16.84
C SER A 194 34.74 5.44 18.34
N HIS A 195 33.75 6.28 18.67
CA HIS A 195 33.45 6.59 20.07
C HIS A 195 32.96 5.36 20.86
N LEU A 196 32.14 4.49 20.24
CA LEU A 196 31.69 3.24 20.87
C LEU A 196 32.87 2.28 21.11
N ILE A 197 33.80 2.15 20.17
CA ILE A 197 35.01 1.33 20.33
C ILE A 197 35.87 1.86 21.48
N LEU A 198 36.11 3.17 21.53
CA LEU A 198 36.89 3.78 22.62
C LEU A 198 36.24 3.55 23.98
N LYS A 199 34.91 3.69 24.07
CA LYS A 199 34.16 3.40 25.29
C LYS A 199 34.30 1.93 25.70
N GLU A 200 34.14 0.99 24.78
CA GLU A 200 34.28 -0.45 25.05
C GLU A 200 35.72 -0.81 25.48
N GLN A 201 36.73 -0.22 24.85
CA GLN A 201 38.13 -0.41 25.24
C GLN A 201 38.40 0.08 26.67
N MET A 202 37.83 1.23 27.07
CA MET A 202 37.95 1.73 28.43
C MET A 202 37.28 0.80 29.45
N VAL A 203 36.09 0.28 29.13
CA VAL A 203 35.37 -0.67 30.00
C VAL A 203 36.15 -1.97 30.15
N HIS A 204 36.64 -2.56 29.05
CA HIS A 204 37.42 -3.81 29.10
C HIS A 204 38.70 -3.65 29.93
N ARG A 205 39.45 -2.56 29.74
CA ARG A 205 40.64 -2.27 30.56
C ARG A 205 40.32 -2.17 32.04
N ASN A 206 39.20 -1.52 32.40
CA ASN A 206 38.79 -1.41 33.80
C ASN A 206 38.37 -2.78 34.39
N LEU A 207 37.67 -3.61 33.61
CA LEU A 207 37.30 -4.97 34.04
C LEU A 207 38.52 -5.87 34.23
N GLU A 208 39.49 -5.82 33.32
CA GLU A 208 40.78 -6.52 33.47
C GLU A 208 41.51 -6.06 34.74
N ALA A 209 41.54 -4.75 35.01
CA ALA A 209 42.14 -4.21 36.23
C ALA A 209 41.41 -4.63 37.53
N MET A 210 40.11 -4.92 37.47
CA MET A 210 39.33 -5.42 38.60
C MET A 210 39.49 -6.93 38.83
N GLN A 211 39.89 -7.72 37.83
CA GLN A 211 40.14 -9.16 37.96
C GLN A 211 41.54 -9.49 38.50
N VAL A 212 42.47 -8.55 38.41
CA VAL A 212 43.87 -8.71 38.86
C VAL A 212 44.06 -8.29 40.33
N ASN A 213 43.07 -7.62 40.94
CA ASN A 213 43.02 -7.29 42.37
C ASN A 213 42.07 -8.22 43.13
#